data_AF-A0A5C5TC12-F1
#
_entry.id   AF-A0A5C5TC12-F1
#
_cell.length_a   1.000
_cell.length_b   1.000
_cell.length_c   1.000
_cell.angle_alpha   90.00
_cell.angle_beta   90.00
_cell.angle_gamma   90.00
#
_symmetry.space_group_name_H-M   'P 1'
#
loop_
_entity.id
_entity.type
_entity.pdbx_description
1 polymer ?
#
loop_
_entity_poly.entity_id
_entity_poly.type
_entity_poly.pdbx_seq_one_letter_code
_entity_poly.pdbx_strand_id
1 'polypeptide(L)'
;MPHDDDHGHHHGHDHHHDHDHPHVHGGADHHPHRPDADDTLTYCRQLEIAVRELLIEKGHLTADEIRGAVERMDARGPHLGAKVVAKAWTDPAFKARLLADGSAACQEAGITFDQSTRLIVVENTPDAHNLVVCTLCSCYPRMVLGIPPDWYKSRAYRSRAVHEPRAVLREFGTDLPDTVTVRVHDSTADMRYLVLPMRPAGTEGWSEAQLAALVSRDSMIGVTTAQRPTPS
;
A
#
# COMPACT_ATOMS: atom_id res chain seq x y z
N MET A 1 -3.74 39.79 77.88
CA MET A 1 -3.48 38.41 78.35
C MET A 1 -2.56 37.78 77.30
N PRO A 2 -1.25 37.92 77.49
CA PRO A 2 -0.22 37.51 76.54
C PRO A 2 0.24 36.08 76.83
N HIS A 3 0.84 35.44 75.84
CA HIS A 3 1.98 34.56 76.08
C HIS A 3 2.95 34.78 74.91
N ASP A 4 3.89 35.68 75.17
CA ASP A 4 5.25 35.58 74.63
C ASP A 4 5.90 34.34 75.27
N ASP A 5 6.66 33.59 74.48
CA ASP A 5 8.00 33.17 74.91
C ASP A 5 8.91 33.04 73.69
N ASP A 6 9.95 33.85 73.78
CA ASP A 6 11.10 34.04 72.92
C ASP A 6 12.12 32.91 73.16
N HIS A 7 12.76 32.41 72.10
CA HIS A 7 14.14 31.92 72.15
C HIS A 7 14.72 31.88 70.72
N GLY A 8 15.55 32.87 70.39
CA GLY A 8 16.48 32.79 69.28
C GLY A 8 17.75 31.99 69.63
N HIS A 9 18.36 31.37 68.61
CA HIS A 9 19.80 31.49 68.32
C HIS A 9 20.13 30.94 66.92
N HIS A 10 20.90 31.75 66.18
CA HIS A 10 21.49 31.49 64.86
C HIS A 10 22.45 30.28 64.82
N HIS A 11 22.52 29.60 63.66
CA HIS A 11 23.78 29.37 62.91
C HIS A 11 23.43 29.00 61.46
N GLY A 12 24.05 29.68 60.50
CA GLY A 12 23.82 29.48 59.07
C GLY A 12 24.54 28.25 58.52
N HIS A 13 24.00 27.70 57.43
CA HIS A 13 24.73 26.90 56.46
C HIS A 13 24.00 27.02 55.11
N ASP A 14 24.69 27.59 54.12
CA ASP A 14 24.36 27.48 52.70
C ASP A 14 24.37 26.00 52.31
N HIS A 15 23.24 25.49 51.81
CA HIS A 15 23.20 24.25 51.05
C HIS A 15 22.26 24.43 49.85
N HIS A 16 22.90 24.63 48.69
CA HIS A 16 22.36 24.24 47.40
C HIS A 16 21.86 22.80 47.47
N HIS A 17 20.58 22.59 47.23
CA HIS A 17 20.06 21.27 46.88
C HIS A 17 19.49 21.33 45.46
N ASP A 18 20.36 20.93 44.53
CA ASP A 18 19.95 20.24 43.31
C ASP A 18 19.01 19.11 43.71
N HIS A 19 17.77 19.19 43.25
CA HIS A 19 16.92 18.01 43.16
C HIS A 19 17.17 17.38 41.79
N ASP A 20 18.26 16.61 41.73
CA ASP A 20 18.43 15.54 40.75
C ASP A 20 17.27 14.55 40.96
N HIS A 21 16.26 14.65 40.10
CA HIS A 21 15.33 13.54 39.91
C HIS A 21 16.02 12.51 39.00
N PRO A 22 16.24 11.27 39.47
CA PRO A 22 16.65 10.21 38.56
C PRO A 22 15.44 9.89 37.69
N HIS A 23 15.45 10.41 36.45
CA HIS A 23 14.58 9.92 35.40
C HIS A 23 15.00 8.49 35.08
N VAL A 24 14.34 7.54 35.74
CA VAL A 24 14.34 6.13 35.36
C VAL A 24 13.67 6.07 33.99
N HIS A 25 14.46 6.05 32.92
CA HIS A 25 14.01 5.69 31.57
C HIS A 25 13.67 4.20 31.54
N GLY A 26 12.57 3.82 32.19
CA GLY A 26 11.98 2.50 32.14
C GLY A 26 10.93 2.46 31.03
N GLY A 27 11.33 2.07 29.83
CA GLY A 27 10.45 1.96 28.68
C GLY A 27 11.18 1.61 27.39
N ALA A 28 12.17 0.72 27.47
CA ALA A 28 12.58 -0.01 26.27
C ALA A 28 11.48 -1.03 26.00
N ASP A 29 10.57 -0.71 25.09
CA ASP A 29 9.68 -1.70 24.47
C ASP A 29 10.56 -2.68 23.68
N HIS A 30 11.17 -3.62 24.40
CA HIS A 30 11.88 -4.75 23.85
C HIS A 30 10.86 -5.71 23.27
N HIS A 31 10.42 -5.43 22.05
CA HIS A 31 9.85 -6.46 21.21
C HIS A 31 10.87 -7.61 21.09
N PRO A 32 10.47 -8.87 21.33
CA PRO A 32 11.40 -10.00 21.25
C PRO A 32 12.05 -10.01 19.86
N HIS A 33 13.38 -10.00 19.81
CA HIS A 33 14.15 -10.12 18.57
C HIS A 33 13.69 -11.37 17.83
N ARG A 34 13.16 -11.19 16.62
CA ARG A 34 12.93 -12.30 15.71
C ARG A 34 14.28 -12.67 15.08
N PRO A 35 14.64 -13.96 14.96
CA PRO A 35 15.96 -14.37 14.46
C PRO A 35 16.29 -13.92 13.03
N ASP A 36 15.27 -13.52 12.26
CA ASP A 36 15.33 -12.98 10.90
C ASP A 36 15.21 -11.44 10.84
N ALA A 37 15.18 -10.76 11.98
CA ALA A 37 15.26 -9.31 12.02
C ALA A 37 16.68 -8.88 11.60
N ASP A 38 16.78 -8.25 10.43
CA ASP A 38 17.96 -7.50 10.05
C ASP A 38 18.12 -6.33 11.04
N ASP A 39 18.96 -6.52 12.05
CA ASP A 39 19.24 -5.53 13.11
C ASP A 39 20.30 -4.51 12.69
N THR A 40 20.66 -4.46 11.40
CA THR A 40 21.66 -3.51 10.90
C THR A 40 21.08 -2.09 10.91
N LEU A 41 21.69 -1.22 11.71
CA LEU A 41 21.27 0.17 11.85
C LEU A 41 21.83 1.02 10.69
N THR A 42 21.29 0.81 9.49
CA THR A 42 21.66 1.58 8.28
C THR A 42 21.32 3.07 8.44
N TYR A 43 21.98 3.95 7.67
CA TYR A 43 21.70 5.39 7.68
C TYR A 43 20.20 5.70 7.47
N CYS A 44 19.55 5.04 6.49
CA CYS A 44 18.12 5.25 6.22
C CYS A 44 17.25 4.83 7.41
N ARG A 45 17.61 3.77 8.14
CA ARG A 45 16.90 3.35 9.34
C ARG A 45 17.10 4.31 10.50
N GLN A 46 18.33 4.81 10.70
CA GLN A 46 18.59 5.86 11.69
C GLN A 46 17.77 7.12 11.41
N LEU A 47 17.69 7.55 10.15
CA LEU A 47 16.92 8.70 9.74
C LEU A 47 15.41 8.50 9.96
N GLU A 48 14.88 7.31 9.64
CA GLU A 48 13.47 6.97 9.92
C GLU A 48 13.17 7.08 11.41
N ILE A 49 13.99 6.44 12.26
CA ILE A 49 13.82 6.45 13.72
C ILE A 49 13.84 7.89 14.23
N ALA A 50 14.85 8.67 13.85
CA ALA A 50 15.00 10.05 14.30
C ALA A 50 13.82 10.95 13.90
N VAL A 51 13.33 10.84 12.64
CA VAL A 51 12.17 11.62 12.18
C VAL A 51 10.91 11.21 12.93
N ARG A 52 10.70 9.90 13.11
CA ARG A 52 9.54 9.36 13.83
C ARG A 52 9.52 9.82 15.29
N GLU A 53 10.63 9.69 16.00
CA GLU A 53 10.75 10.09 17.40
C GLU A 53 10.58 11.60 17.59
N LEU A 54 11.18 12.41 16.71
CA LEU A 54 11.05 13.87 16.76
C LEU A 54 9.60 14.34 16.57
N LEU A 55 8.83 13.69 15.68
CA LEU A 55 7.42 14.02 15.47
C LEU A 55 6.55 13.60 16.67
N ILE A 56 6.91 12.52 17.36
CA ILE A 56 6.24 12.09 18.59
C ILE A 56 6.55 13.03 19.74
N GLU A 57 7.82 13.36 19.97
CA GLU A 57 8.25 14.29 21.02
C GLU A 57 7.58 15.66 20.88
N LYS A 58 7.42 16.14 19.64
CA LYS A 58 6.72 17.40 19.34
C LYS A 58 5.19 17.31 19.41
N GLY A 59 4.62 16.14 19.68
CA GLY A 59 3.17 15.93 19.78
C GLY A 59 2.43 16.03 18.44
N HIS A 60 3.11 15.88 17.30
CA HIS A 60 2.47 15.88 15.98
C HIS A 60 1.91 14.51 15.58
N LEU A 61 2.46 13.44 16.16
CA LEU A 61 2.03 12.06 15.96
C LEU A 61 2.16 11.29 17.28
N THR A 62 1.45 10.18 17.39
CA THR A 62 1.62 9.18 18.45
C THR A 62 2.16 7.88 17.89
N ALA A 63 2.83 7.07 18.72
CA ALA A 63 3.29 5.74 18.34
C ALA A 63 2.11 4.85 17.85
N ASP A 64 0.95 5.00 18.48
CA ASP A 64 -0.27 4.26 18.14
C ASP A 64 -0.84 4.65 16.78
N GLU A 65 -0.82 5.94 16.42
CA GLU A 65 -1.25 6.40 15.09
C GLU A 65 -0.35 5.85 13.98
N ILE A 66 0.97 5.83 14.20
CA ILE A 66 1.94 5.29 13.24
C ILE A 66 1.72 3.78 13.09
N ARG A 67 1.66 3.04 14.20
CA ARG A 67 1.41 1.59 14.18
C ARG A 67 0.10 1.27 13.45
N GLY A 68 -0.99 1.95 13.81
CA GLY A 68 -2.28 1.75 13.17
C GLY A 68 -2.27 2.11 11.67
N ALA A 69 -1.47 3.10 11.24
CA ALA A 69 -1.32 3.42 9.83
C ALA A 69 -0.59 2.32 9.05
N VAL A 70 0.47 1.74 9.62
CA VAL A 70 1.18 0.59 9.05
C VAL A 70 0.25 -0.62 8.94
N GLU A 71 -0.43 -0.99 10.04
CA GLU A 71 -1.37 -2.12 10.06
C GLU A 71 -2.48 -1.98 9.01
N ARG A 72 -3.06 -0.78 8.86
CA ARG A 72 -4.08 -0.50 7.83
C ARG A 72 -3.54 -0.65 6.41
N MET A 73 -2.26 -0.34 6.17
CA MET A 73 -1.65 -0.52 4.85
C MET A 73 -1.34 -1.99 4.58
N ASP A 74 -0.80 -2.71 5.58
CA ASP A 74 -0.43 -4.12 5.46
C ASP A 74 -1.65 -5.04 5.30
N ALA A 75 -2.80 -4.65 5.84
CA ALA A 75 -4.06 -5.35 5.62
C ALA A 75 -4.55 -5.29 4.15
N ARG A 76 -4.04 -4.35 3.34
CA ARG A 76 -4.43 -4.21 1.93
C ARG A 76 -3.57 -5.11 1.06
N GLY A 77 -4.19 -5.76 0.08
CA GLY A 77 -3.43 -6.53 -0.89
C GLY A 77 -4.19 -6.87 -2.16
N PRO A 78 -3.51 -7.49 -3.13
CA PRO A 78 -4.08 -7.83 -4.43
C PRO A 78 -5.34 -8.70 -4.37
N HIS A 79 -5.54 -9.43 -3.28
CA HIS A 79 -6.75 -10.23 -3.06
C HIS A 79 -8.05 -9.39 -3.08
N LEU A 80 -7.97 -8.09 -2.73
CA LEU A 80 -9.11 -7.17 -2.81
C LEU A 80 -9.49 -6.89 -4.27
N GLY A 81 -8.51 -6.51 -5.11
CA GLY A 81 -8.71 -6.34 -6.54
C GLY A 81 -9.17 -7.62 -7.24
N ALA A 82 -8.65 -8.78 -6.83
CA ALA A 82 -9.05 -10.07 -7.39
C ALA A 82 -10.54 -10.37 -7.17
N LYS A 83 -11.09 -10.03 -5.99
CA LYS A 83 -12.54 -10.13 -5.72
C LYS A 83 -13.35 -9.20 -6.63
N VAL A 84 -12.90 -7.96 -6.81
CA VAL A 84 -13.55 -6.99 -7.71
C VAL A 84 -13.60 -7.52 -9.15
N VAL A 85 -12.47 -8.05 -9.65
CA VAL A 85 -12.38 -8.64 -10.99
C VAL A 85 -13.29 -9.86 -11.12
N ALA A 86 -13.26 -10.77 -10.15
CA ALA A 86 -14.08 -11.99 -10.18
C ALA A 86 -15.58 -11.65 -10.16
N LYS A 87 -16.01 -10.69 -9.34
CA LYS A 87 -17.39 -10.18 -9.34
C LYS A 87 -17.77 -9.57 -10.68
N ALA A 88 -16.88 -8.81 -11.32
CA ALA A 88 -17.14 -8.26 -12.66
C ALA A 88 -17.22 -9.34 -13.75
N TRP A 89 -16.56 -10.48 -13.58
CA TRP A 89 -16.67 -11.61 -14.51
C TRP A 89 -17.96 -12.43 -14.36
N THR A 90 -18.63 -12.36 -13.20
CA THR A 90 -19.85 -13.12 -12.89
C THR A 90 -21.12 -12.26 -12.91
N ASP A 91 -20.99 -10.95 -12.70
CA ASP A 91 -22.10 -9.99 -12.66
C ASP A 91 -21.90 -8.89 -13.72
N PRO A 92 -22.54 -9.02 -14.91
CA PRO A 92 -22.44 -8.01 -15.97
C PRO A 92 -22.95 -6.62 -15.55
N ALA A 93 -23.92 -6.54 -14.64
CA ALA A 93 -24.45 -5.26 -14.16
C ALA A 93 -23.43 -4.57 -13.24
N PHE A 94 -22.77 -5.32 -12.36
CA PHE A 94 -21.65 -4.82 -11.58
C PHE A 94 -20.49 -4.38 -12.47
N LYS A 95 -20.13 -5.17 -13.49
CA LYS A 95 -19.09 -4.80 -14.46
C LYS A 95 -19.40 -3.46 -15.14
N ALA A 96 -20.63 -3.24 -15.57
CA ALA A 96 -21.03 -1.97 -16.19
C ALA A 96 -20.84 -0.78 -15.23
N ARG A 97 -21.21 -0.93 -13.94
CA ARG A 97 -20.98 0.10 -12.92
C ARG A 97 -19.49 0.31 -12.64
N LEU A 98 -18.71 -0.77 -12.54
CA LEU A 98 -17.28 -0.74 -12.31
C LEU A 98 -16.51 0.01 -13.40
N LEU A 99 -16.90 -0.16 -14.66
CA LEU A 99 -16.28 0.54 -15.79
C LEU A 99 -16.73 2.01 -15.88
N ALA A 100 -17.91 2.35 -15.38
CA ALA A 100 -18.40 3.73 -15.34
C ALA A 100 -17.76 4.54 -14.18
N ASP A 101 -17.69 3.95 -12.99
CA ASP A 101 -17.09 4.53 -11.80
C ASP A 101 -16.47 3.45 -10.90
N GLY A 102 -15.16 3.26 -11.06
CA GLY A 102 -14.42 2.25 -10.32
C GLY A 102 -14.42 2.48 -8.80
N SER A 103 -14.34 3.76 -8.38
CA SER A 103 -14.35 4.12 -6.96
C SER A 103 -15.69 3.78 -6.32
N ALA A 104 -16.80 4.16 -6.96
CA ALA A 104 -18.13 3.91 -6.43
C ALA A 104 -18.47 2.40 -6.41
N ALA A 105 -18.18 1.67 -7.49
CA ALA A 105 -18.45 0.24 -7.54
C ALA A 105 -17.64 -0.56 -6.50
N CYS A 106 -16.39 -0.17 -6.24
CA CYS A 106 -15.58 -0.81 -5.21
C CYS A 106 -16.13 -0.64 -3.78
N GLN A 107 -16.93 0.39 -3.51
CA GLN A 107 -17.60 0.56 -2.21
C GLN A 107 -18.63 -0.55 -1.95
N GLU A 108 -19.28 -1.08 -3.01
CA GLU A 108 -20.17 -2.24 -2.89
C GLU A 108 -19.42 -3.49 -2.38
N ALA A 109 -18.11 -3.56 -2.60
CA ALA A 109 -17.22 -4.61 -2.12
C ALA A 109 -16.50 -4.27 -0.80
N GLY A 110 -16.89 -3.18 -0.13
CA GLY A 110 -16.30 -2.73 1.13
C GLY A 110 -14.93 -2.06 0.98
N ILE A 111 -14.56 -1.64 -0.24
CA ILE A 111 -13.27 -0.98 -0.51
C ILE A 111 -13.53 0.51 -0.73
N THR A 112 -13.08 1.32 0.21
CA THR A 112 -13.20 2.77 0.14
C THR A 112 -11.98 3.41 -0.51
N PHE A 113 -12.17 4.54 -1.18
CA PHE A 113 -11.09 5.36 -1.72
C PHE A 113 -11.09 6.70 -1.00
N ASP A 114 -9.92 7.32 -0.86
CA ASP A 114 -9.88 8.73 -0.44
C ASP A 114 -10.58 9.62 -1.47
N GLN A 115 -11.14 10.74 -1.03
CA GLN A 115 -11.94 11.62 -1.89
C GLN A 115 -11.13 12.27 -3.02
N SER A 116 -9.80 12.31 -2.90
CA SER A 116 -8.90 12.84 -3.92
C SER A 116 -8.55 11.83 -5.01
N THR A 117 -8.71 10.53 -4.77
CA THR A 117 -8.27 9.47 -5.66
C THR A 117 -9.44 8.90 -6.45
N ARG A 118 -9.37 9.00 -7.78
CA ARG A 118 -10.33 8.35 -8.69
C ARG A 118 -9.77 7.03 -9.21
N LEU A 119 -10.45 5.92 -8.94
CA LEU A 119 -10.15 4.65 -9.57
C LEU A 119 -10.79 4.57 -10.95
N ILE A 120 -9.98 4.30 -11.96
CA ILE A 120 -10.41 4.02 -13.33
C ILE A 120 -10.11 2.56 -13.63
N VAL A 121 -11.13 1.80 -14.03
CA VAL A 121 -10.97 0.42 -14.45
C VAL A 121 -10.87 0.37 -15.97
N VAL A 122 -9.79 -0.22 -16.47
CA VAL A 122 -9.51 -0.34 -17.92
C VAL A 122 -9.62 -1.79 -18.34
N GLU A 123 -10.53 -2.08 -19.26
CA GLU A 123 -10.87 -3.44 -19.66
C GLU A 123 -9.96 -3.96 -20.79
N ASN A 124 -9.39 -5.14 -20.57
CA ASN A 124 -8.76 -5.91 -21.64
C ASN A 124 -9.83 -6.62 -22.49
N THR A 125 -9.64 -6.62 -23.79
CA THR A 125 -10.52 -7.21 -24.80
C THR A 125 -9.68 -8.01 -25.81
N PRO A 126 -10.28 -8.82 -26.70
CA PRO A 126 -9.53 -9.52 -27.73
C PRO A 126 -8.63 -8.60 -28.59
N ASP A 127 -9.01 -7.33 -28.74
CA ASP A 127 -8.32 -6.36 -29.60
C ASP A 127 -7.45 -5.36 -28.81
N ALA A 128 -7.54 -5.33 -27.48
CA ALA A 128 -6.82 -4.35 -26.67
C ALA A 128 -6.34 -4.92 -25.32
N HIS A 129 -5.06 -4.69 -25.01
CA HIS A 129 -4.42 -5.03 -23.74
C HIS A 129 -3.93 -3.76 -23.06
N ASN A 130 -4.32 -3.54 -21.81
CA ASN A 130 -3.95 -2.38 -21.03
C ASN A 130 -2.76 -2.70 -20.13
N LEU A 131 -1.86 -1.73 -19.96
CA LEU A 131 -0.68 -1.80 -19.10
C LEU A 131 -0.59 -0.52 -18.26
N VAL A 132 -0.37 -0.63 -16.95
CA VAL A 132 -0.32 0.52 -16.04
C VAL A 132 1.11 0.82 -15.61
N VAL A 133 1.49 2.09 -15.60
CA VAL A 133 2.79 2.57 -15.13
C VAL A 133 2.63 3.89 -14.38
N CYS A 134 3.65 4.28 -13.62
CA CYS A 134 3.85 5.65 -13.17
C CYS A 134 5.28 6.05 -13.52
N THR A 135 5.46 6.73 -14.65
CA THR A 135 6.81 7.06 -15.16
C THR A 135 7.55 7.98 -14.19
N LEU A 136 6.84 8.87 -13.50
CA LEU A 136 7.42 9.89 -12.62
C LEU A 136 7.81 9.38 -11.22
N CYS A 137 7.10 8.40 -10.67
CA CYS A 137 7.40 7.89 -9.33
C CYS A 137 6.92 6.45 -9.12
N SER A 138 5.74 6.26 -8.52
CA SER A 138 5.21 4.97 -8.07
C SER A 138 3.70 4.99 -7.78
N CYS A 139 2.95 5.94 -8.36
CA CYS A 139 1.48 6.02 -8.21
C CYS A 139 0.82 4.66 -8.52
N TYR A 140 -0.02 4.20 -7.60
CA TYR A 140 -0.55 2.82 -7.59
C TYR A 140 -1.88 2.75 -6.82
N PRO A 141 -2.86 1.92 -7.22
CA PRO A 141 -4.17 1.83 -6.57
C PRO A 141 -4.11 1.02 -5.25
N ARG A 142 -3.47 1.59 -4.22
CA ARG A 142 -3.17 0.88 -2.95
C ARG A 142 -4.40 0.30 -2.23
N MET A 143 -5.57 0.91 -2.41
CA MET A 143 -6.82 0.43 -1.81
C MET A 143 -7.25 -0.94 -2.33
N VAL A 144 -6.90 -1.29 -3.57
CA VAL A 144 -7.29 -2.56 -4.21
C VAL A 144 -6.10 -3.50 -4.44
N LEU A 145 -4.87 -2.98 -4.51
CA LEU A 145 -3.68 -3.78 -4.84
C LEU A 145 -2.58 -3.78 -3.77
N GLY A 146 -2.71 -3.02 -2.68
CA GLY A 146 -1.66 -2.90 -1.66
C GLY A 146 -0.44 -2.09 -2.13
N ILE A 147 0.75 -2.41 -1.61
CA ILE A 147 1.99 -1.70 -1.94
C ILE A 147 2.50 -2.15 -3.33
N PRO A 148 2.95 -1.23 -4.20
CA PRO A 148 3.50 -1.58 -5.51
C PRO A 148 4.76 -2.45 -5.36
N PRO A 149 4.95 -3.46 -6.24
CA PRO A 149 6.14 -4.28 -6.23
C PRO A 149 7.40 -3.47 -6.61
N ASP A 150 8.57 -3.98 -6.24
CA ASP A 150 9.85 -3.28 -6.47
C ASP A 150 10.13 -3.04 -7.96
N TRP A 151 9.79 -4.01 -8.81
CA TRP A 151 9.95 -3.85 -10.26
C TRP A 151 9.11 -2.70 -10.82
N TYR A 152 7.92 -2.42 -10.25
CA TYR A 152 7.05 -1.33 -10.72
C TYR A 152 7.68 0.04 -10.43
N LYS A 153 8.40 0.16 -9.31
CA LYS A 153 9.12 1.37 -8.89
C LYS A 153 10.45 1.54 -9.63
N SER A 154 10.96 0.49 -10.28
CA SER A 154 12.26 0.48 -10.92
C SER A 154 12.34 1.41 -12.13
N ARG A 155 13.51 2.00 -12.37
CA ARG A 155 13.77 2.82 -13.56
C ARG A 155 13.60 2.00 -14.85
N ALA A 156 13.99 0.72 -14.81
CA ALA A 156 13.87 -0.19 -15.96
C ALA A 156 12.41 -0.30 -16.42
N TYR A 157 11.48 -0.60 -15.52
CA TYR A 157 10.05 -0.65 -15.87
C TYR A 157 9.51 0.73 -16.28
N ARG A 158 9.74 1.74 -15.44
CA ARG A 158 9.14 3.07 -15.61
C ARG A 158 9.53 3.77 -16.91
N SER A 159 10.76 3.57 -17.39
CA SER A 159 11.22 4.19 -18.64
C SER A 159 10.81 3.40 -19.89
N ARG A 160 10.76 2.06 -19.79
CA ARG A 160 10.54 1.19 -20.95
C ARG A 160 9.07 0.91 -21.21
N ALA A 161 8.22 0.85 -20.18
CA ALA A 161 6.80 0.52 -20.34
C ALA A 161 6.05 1.47 -21.28
N VAL A 162 6.46 2.74 -21.38
CA VAL A 162 5.86 3.73 -22.31
C VAL A 162 6.54 3.78 -23.68
N HIS A 163 7.71 3.17 -23.84
CA HIS A 163 8.50 3.25 -25.07
C HIS A 163 8.47 1.94 -25.88
N GLU A 164 8.65 0.81 -25.19
CA GLU A 164 8.71 -0.52 -25.78
C GLU A 164 7.83 -1.53 -24.99
N PRO A 165 6.53 -1.24 -24.79
CA PRO A 165 5.66 -2.03 -23.90
C PRO A 165 5.62 -3.52 -24.25
N ARG A 166 5.62 -3.88 -25.54
CA ARG A 166 5.63 -5.30 -25.96
C ARG A 166 6.90 -6.04 -25.54
N ALA A 167 8.04 -5.36 -25.53
CA ALA A 167 9.30 -5.97 -25.07
C ALA A 167 9.27 -6.20 -23.56
N VAL A 168 8.78 -5.20 -22.80
CA VAL A 168 8.56 -5.34 -21.35
C VAL A 168 7.60 -6.50 -21.05
N LEU A 169 6.46 -6.59 -21.74
CA LEU A 169 5.49 -7.68 -21.55
C LEU A 169 6.11 -9.06 -21.80
N ARG A 170 6.95 -9.20 -22.84
CA ARG A 170 7.67 -10.45 -23.13
C ARG A 170 8.61 -10.88 -21.99
N GLU A 171 9.24 -9.93 -21.29
CA GLU A 171 10.07 -10.22 -20.12
C GLU A 171 9.26 -10.75 -18.93
N PHE A 172 7.99 -10.34 -18.81
CA PHE A 172 7.03 -10.92 -17.85
C PHE A 172 6.37 -12.23 -18.36
N GLY A 173 6.81 -12.76 -19.50
CA GLY A 173 6.26 -13.98 -20.10
C GLY A 173 4.94 -13.78 -20.85
N THR A 174 4.57 -12.54 -21.16
CA THR A 174 3.33 -12.22 -21.88
C THR A 174 3.65 -11.82 -23.31
N ASP A 175 3.37 -12.74 -24.23
CA ASP A 175 3.47 -12.49 -25.66
C ASP A 175 2.09 -12.22 -26.24
N LEU A 176 1.95 -11.08 -26.92
CA LEU A 176 0.69 -10.61 -27.48
C LEU A 176 0.79 -10.56 -29.01
N PRO A 177 -0.22 -11.04 -29.75
CA PRO A 177 -0.27 -10.89 -31.20
C PRO A 177 -0.09 -9.42 -31.62
N ASP A 178 0.52 -9.19 -32.78
CA ASP A 178 0.74 -7.85 -33.32
C ASP A 178 -0.58 -7.10 -33.59
N THR A 179 -1.67 -7.85 -33.80
CA THR A 179 -3.02 -7.30 -33.98
C THR A 179 -3.64 -6.71 -32.72
N VAL A 180 -3.17 -7.09 -31.53
CA VAL A 180 -3.72 -6.60 -30.24
C VAL A 180 -3.11 -5.23 -29.93
N THR A 181 -3.92 -4.20 -29.77
CA THR A 181 -3.43 -2.87 -29.38
C THR A 181 -2.97 -2.86 -27.92
N VAL A 182 -1.74 -2.42 -27.65
CA VAL A 182 -1.27 -2.21 -26.26
C VAL A 182 -1.51 -0.76 -25.87
N ARG A 183 -2.31 -0.54 -24.82
CA ARG A 183 -2.64 0.78 -24.26
C ARG A 183 -1.93 0.97 -22.93
N VAL A 184 -0.97 1.89 -22.89
CA VAL A 184 -0.22 2.19 -21.67
C VAL A 184 -0.85 3.37 -20.94
N HIS A 185 -1.21 3.17 -19.68
CA HIS A 185 -1.82 4.17 -18.81
C HIS A 185 -0.78 4.68 -17.82
N ASP A 186 -0.33 5.91 -18.01
CA ASP A 186 0.64 6.55 -17.12
C ASP A 186 -0.08 7.34 -16.01
N SER A 187 0.15 6.95 -14.77
CA SER A 187 -0.48 7.50 -13.57
C SER A 187 0.17 8.82 -13.15
N THR A 188 -0.07 9.87 -13.92
CA THR A 188 0.57 11.20 -13.79
C THR A 188 -0.21 12.20 -12.92
N ALA A 189 -1.45 11.90 -12.57
CA ALA A 189 -2.33 12.75 -11.77
C ALA A 189 -3.01 11.93 -10.65
N ASP A 190 -4.16 12.37 -10.15
CA ASP A 190 -4.88 11.72 -9.05
C ASP A 190 -5.76 10.52 -9.48
N MET A 191 -5.63 10.11 -10.75
CA MET A 191 -6.23 8.89 -11.27
C MET A 191 -5.37 7.68 -10.92
N ARG A 192 -6.00 6.58 -10.53
CA ARG A 192 -5.36 5.28 -10.35
C ARG A 192 -6.04 4.25 -11.22
N TYR A 193 -5.25 3.43 -11.89
CA TYR A 193 -5.76 2.46 -12.84
C TYR A 193 -5.75 1.05 -12.26
N LEU A 194 -6.81 0.30 -12.53
CA LEU A 194 -6.89 -1.14 -12.32
C LEU A 194 -7.21 -1.78 -13.68
N VAL A 195 -6.39 -2.74 -14.12
CA VAL A 195 -6.72 -3.52 -15.31
C VAL A 195 -7.78 -4.54 -14.94
N LEU A 196 -8.87 -4.60 -15.70
CA LEU A 196 -9.82 -5.72 -15.70
C LEU A 196 -9.36 -6.72 -16.77
N PRO A 197 -8.63 -7.80 -16.40
CA PRO A 197 -8.20 -8.79 -17.37
C PRO A 197 -9.39 -9.54 -17.96
N MET A 198 -9.20 -10.14 -19.15
CA MET A 198 -10.19 -11.03 -19.73
C MET A 198 -10.34 -12.30 -18.87
N ARG A 199 -11.58 -12.77 -18.71
CA ARG A 199 -11.87 -14.06 -18.08
C ARG A 199 -11.27 -15.18 -18.94
N PRO A 200 -10.43 -16.06 -18.37
CA PRO A 200 -9.90 -17.22 -19.09
C PRO A 200 -11.03 -18.18 -19.53
N ALA A 201 -10.92 -18.74 -20.73
CA ALA A 201 -11.80 -19.82 -21.20
C ALA A 201 -11.64 -21.08 -20.31
N GLY A 202 -12.67 -21.95 -20.29
CA GLY A 202 -12.65 -23.16 -19.47
C GLY A 202 -12.97 -22.90 -17.99
N THR A 203 -13.48 -21.70 -17.68
CA THR A 203 -13.91 -21.31 -16.33
C THR A 203 -15.43 -21.20 -16.22
N GLU A 204 -16.18 -21.71 -17.19
CA GLU A 204 -17.63 -21.67 -17.20
C GLU A 204 -18.21 -22.33 -15.95
N GLY A 205 -19.19 -21.70 -15.31
CA GLY A 205 -19.80 -22.20 -14.07
C GLY A 205 -18.93 -22.13 -12.81
N TRP A 206 -17.69 -21.65 -12.89
CA TRP A 206 -16.84 -21.47 -11.70
C TRP A 206 -17.43 -20.45 -10.73
N SER A 207 -17.26 -20.72 -9.44
CA SER A 207 -17.60 -19.77 -8.38
C SER A 207 -16.70 -18.54 -8.42
N GLU A 208 -17.17 -17.43 -7.85
CA GLU A 208 -16.39 -16.19 -7.72
C GLU A 208 -15.05 -16.42 -7.01
N ALA A 209 -15.01 -17.28 -5.99
CA ALA A 209 -13.78 -17.59 -5.26
C ALA A 209 -12.75 -18.34 -6.14
N GLN A 210 -13.20 -19.30 -6.95
CA GLN A 210 -12.33 -20.00 -7.89
C GLN A 210 -11.80 -19.06 -8.99
N LEU A 211 -12.65 -18.15 -9.47
CA LEU A 211 -12.26 -17.13 -10.45
C LEU A 211 -11.25 -16.13 -9.88
N ALA A 212 -11.46 -15.66 -8.64
CA ALA A 212 -10.53 -14.75 -7.97
C ALA A 212 -9.13 -15.34 -7.83
N ALA A 213 -9.01 -16.66 -7.65
CA ALA A 213 -7.71 -17.34 -7.59
C ALA A 213 -6.89 -17.26 -8.89
N LEU A 214 -7.54 -17.02 -10.04
CA LEU A 214 -6.87 -16.84 -11.33
C LEU A 214 -6.35 -15.41 -11.56
N VAL A 215 -6.79 -14.46 -10.72
CA VAL A 215 -6.45 -13.04 -10.87
C VAL A 215 -5.22 -12.74 -10.02
N SER A 216 -4.11 -12.44 -10.68
CA SER A 216 -2.87 -12.06 -10.01
C SER A 216 -2.77 -10.54 -9.88
N ARG A 217 -1.90 -10.07 -8.98
CA ARG A 217 -1.48 -8.65 -8.95
C ARG A 217 -1.03 -8.18 -10.33
N ASP A 218 -0.23 -9.01 -10.98
CA ASP A 218 0.45 -8.68 -12.23
C ASP A 218 -0.54 -8.60 -13.41
N SER A 219 -1.63 -9.39 -13.39
CA SER A 219 -2.70 -9.28 -14.38
C SER A 219 -3.58 -8.04 -14.19
N MET A 220 -3.67 -7.55 -12.95
CA MET A 220 -4.36 -6.30 -12.62
C MET A 220 -3.51 -5.04 -12.83
N ILE A 221 -2.19 -5.18 -12.98
CA ILE A 221 -1.30 -4.13 -13.52
C ILE A 221 -1.25 -4.18 -15.05
N GLY A 222 -1.50 -5.36 -15.62
CA GLY A 222 -1.47 -5.60 -17.06
C GLY A 222 -0.12 -6.07 -17.59
N VAL A 223 0.82 -6.46 -16.73
CA VAL A 223 2.08 -7.09 -17.20
C VAL A 223 1.89 -8.57 -17.55
N THR A 224 0.82 -9.19 -17.07
CA THR A 224 0.41 -10.55 -17.43
C THR A 224 -1.07 -10.66 -17.79
N THR A 225 -1.49 -11.79 -18.37
CA THR A 225 -2.91 -12.15 -18.45
C THR A 225 -3.35 -12.84 -17.16
N ALA A 226 -4.66 -12.96 -16.92
CA ALA A 226 -5.17 -13.85 -15.88
C ALA A 226 -4.66 -15.29 -16.10
N GLN A 227 -4.46 -16.02 -15.00
CA GLN A 227 -3.97 -17.39 -15.06
C GLN A 227 -5.01 -18.30 -15.73
N ARG A 228 -4.55 -19.22 -16.57
CA ARG A 228 -5.44 -20.23 -17.15
C ARG A 228 -5.68 -21.35 -16.13
N PRO A 229 -6.85 -22.00 -16.13
CA PRO A 229 -7.05 -23.23 -15.38
C PRO A 229 -5.97 -24.24 -15.75
N THR A 230 -5.41 -24.93 -14.75
CA THR A 230 -4.52 -26.06 -15.01
C THR A 230 -5.32 -27.16 -15.72
N PRO A 231 -4.84 -27.71 -16.85
CA PRO A 231 -5.48 -28.87 -17.45
C PRO A 231 -5.50 -30.02 -16.42
N SER A 232 -6.64 -30.68 -16.27
CA SER A 232 -6.74 -31.95 -15.54
C SER A 232 -6.03 -33.07 -16.28
#